data_AF-A0A6N2WS53-F1
#
_entry.id   AF-A0A6N2WS53-F1
#
_cell.length_a   1.000
_cell.length_b   1.000
_cell.length_c   1.000
_cell.angle_alpha   90.00
_cell.angle_beta   90.00
_cell.angle_gamma   90.00
#
_symmetry.space_group_name_H-M   'P 1'
#
loop_
_entity.id
_entity.type
_entity.pdbx_description
1 polymer ?
#
loop_
_entity_poly.entity_id
_entity_poly.type
_entity_poly.pdbx_seq_one_letter_code
_entity_poly.pdbx_strand_id
1 'polypeptide(L)'
;MSRLLVTNKSFELLEPYEGKLSRTVLRGESSRKGADLLDIDEYLNEAHSQGLQSVRAHFNVMAWGEDMEELKHLRNDVGSQLASMECVPRHNTVDCPTLFWAAIPGNEGDFPSEESFHTFIEQSVCLFTEETNYMDSPSPFGIKMADRISGKPLHIDISDLPMRKGVTTNRNKFVLGPSGSGKSFFMNHLVRQYYEQGTHVVLVDTGNSYQGLCEIINRKTGGKDGIYYTYTDESPISFNPFFTEDKVFDIEKRESIKTLLLTLWKKDNEPATRAEEVALSNAVSLYIGKLKEESDIVPCFNTFYEFVGTEYRKVLEEKKVREKDFDIDGFLNVLEPYYKGGEYDYLLNSDKELDLLHKRFIVFEIDSIKDHPILFPVTTIIIMELFINKMRRLKGIRKMIVIEEAWKAIASANMASYIKYLYKTVRKFFGEAVVVTQEVEDIISSAIVKDSIINNSDCKILLDQRKFMNKFEQIQALLGLTEKEKSQILSINQSNDPSRLYKEVWIGLGGTQSAVYATEVSTQEYLAYTTEESEKLEVRALAEKLGGDMEAAIRQLAEDKQENK
;
A
#
# COMPACT_ATOMS: atom_id res chain seq x y z
N MET A 1 17.61 24.18 -2.75
CA MET A 1 18.57 23.67 -1.73
C MET A 1 18.38 24.56 -0.53
N SER A 2 18.03 24.09 0.67
CA SER A 2 18.68 23.07 1.50
C SER A 2 17.73 22.55 2.59
N ARG A 3 18.09 21.40 3.18
CA ARG A 3 17.38 20.62 4.19
C ARG A 3 17.49 21.21 5.60
N LEU A 4 16.47 21.02 6.45
CA LEU A 4 16.67 20.73 7.88
C LEU A 4 15.53 19.87 8.46
N LEU A 5 15.93 18.88 9.28
CA LEU A 5 15.09 17.94 10.02
C LEU A 5 14.76 18.53 11.39
N VAL A 6 13.50 18.40 11.85
CA VAL A 6 13.14 18.60 13.26
C VAL A 6 12.62 17.27 13.80
N THR A 7 13.44 16.60 14.60
CA THR A 7 13.05 15.41 15.38
C THR A 7 12.41 15.84 16.69
N ASN A 8 11.17 15.40 16.86
CA ASN A 8 10.30 15.59 18.00
C ASN A 8 10.95 15.15 19.33
N LYS A 9 10.83 15.95 20.38
CA LYS A 9 10.65 15.45 21.75
C LYS A 9 9.78 16.42 22.53
N SER A 10 8.75 15.85 23.15
CA SER A 10 7.92 16.41 24.22
C SER A 10 6.98 17.54 23.83
N PHE A 11 5.66 17.25 23.81
CA PHE A 11 4.68 18.17 24.38
C PHE A 11 4.97 18.27 25.88
N GLU A 12 5.99 19.04 26.23
CA GLU A 12 5.72 20.06 27.22
C GLU A 12 4.95 21.13 26.41
N LEU A 13 3.93 21.77 26.98
CA LEU A 13 3.80 23.21 26.70
C LEU A 13 5.24 23.70 26.73
N LEU A 14 5.83 24.15 25.60
CA LEU A 14 7.14 24.82 25.61
C LEU A 14 7.15 25.58 26.93
N GLU A 15 7.98 25.17 27.91
CA GLU A 15 8.00 25.81 29.23
C GLU A 15 7.81 27.28 28.96
N PRO A 16 6.68 27.88 29.38
CA PRO A 16 6.06 29.02 28.70
C PRO A 16 7.12 30.03 28.37
N TYR A 17 7.66 29.98 27.14
CA TYR A 17 9.05 30.38 26.82
C TYR A 17 9.73 31.08 28.01
N GLU A 18 10.25 30.31 29.00
CA GLU A 18 10.68 30.93 30.28
C GLU A 18 11.89 31.86 30.10
N GLY A 19 12.44 31.92 28.90
CA GLY A 19 13.37 32.96 28.48
C GLY A 19 12.67 34.10 27.76
N LYS A 20 11.84 34.92 28.43
CA LYS A 20 11.25 36.19 27.92
C LYS A 20 10.67 36.08 26.51
N LEU A 21 9.34 36.08 26.38
CA LEU A 21 8.62 36.49 25.16
C LEU A 21 9.50 37.39 24.27
N SER A 22 10.13 36.83 23.23
CA SER A 22 10.66 37.64 22.14
C SER A 22 9.41 38.19 21.49
N ARG A 23 9.04 39.40 21.94
CA ARG A 23 7.79 40.05 21.57
C ARG A 23 7.91 40.39 20.10
N THR A 24 7.36 39.53 19.24
CA THR A 24 7.06 39.92 17.87
C THR A 24 6.20 41.18 17.95
N VAL A 25 6.76 42.33 17.56
CA VAL A 25 6.06 43.62 17.58
C VAL A 25 5.01 43.63 16.47
N LEU A 26 3.90 42.95 16.71
CA LEU A 26 2.71 43.04 15.89
C LEU A 26 1.88 44.22 16.42
N ARG A 27 2.13 45.44 15.93
CA ARG A 27 1.08 46.48 15.91
C ARG A 27 1.38 47.70 15.05
N GLY A 28 0.36 48.07 14.30
CA GLY A 28 0.24 49.36 13.62
C GLY A 28 0.15 50.51 14.63
N GLU A 29 0.58 51.68 14.16
CA GLU A 29 0.78 52.91 14.91
C GLU A 29 -0.38 53.25 15.86
N SER A 30 -0.25 52.89 17.14
CA SER A 30 -1.13 53.42 18.19
C SER A 30 -0.32 54.35 19.09
N SER A 31 -0.41 55.65 18.79
CA SER A 31 -0.10 56.87 19.56
C SER A 31 0.23 56.77 21.07
N ARG A 32 1.26 56.01 21.48
CA ARG A 32 1.80 55.99 22.86
C ARG A 32 3.33 55.99 22.84
N LYS A 33 3.90 57.14 22.46
CA LYS A 33 5.35 57.43 22.34
C LYS A 33 6.28 56.93 23.46
N GLY A 34 5.78 56.68 24.67
CA GLY A 34 6.58 56.23 25.81
C GLY A 34 6.77 54.70 25.92
N ALA A 35 5.83 53.91 25.39
CA ALA A 35 5.97 52.44 25.32
C ALA A 35 6.84 52.04 24.12
N ASP A 36 6.68 52.77 23.01
CA ASP A 36 7.41 52.54 21.74
C ASP A 36 8.94 52.63 21.90
N LEU A 37 9.44 53.52 22.77
CA LEU A 37 10.88 53.69 23.03
C LEU A 37 11.48 52.54 23.85
N LEU A 38 10.75 52.03 24.85
CA LEU A 38 11.19 50.91 25.69
C LEU A 38 11.27 49.60 24.89
N ASP A 39 10.30 49.38 23.99
CA ASP A 39 10.26 48.19 23.14
C ASP A 39 11.35 48.21 22.04
N ILE A 40 11.76 49.40 21.54
CA ILE A 40 12.88 49.53 20.57
C ILE A 40 14.21 49.19 21.22
N ASP A 41 14.48 49.69 22.43
CA ASP A 41 15.72 49.39 23.14
C ASP A 41 15.81 47.89 23.49
N GLU A 42 14.70 47.27 23.89
CA GLU A 42 14.65 45.81 24.11
C GLU A 42 14.93 45.03 22.82
N TYR A 43 14.30 45.40 21.71
CA TYR A 43 14.53 44.78 20.40
C TYR A 43 15.99 44.89 19.95
N LEU A 44 16.60 46.07 20.07
CA LEU A 44 18.00 46.30 19.71
C LEU A 44 18.97 45.53 20.62
N ASN A 45 18.65 45.43 21.91
CA ASN A 45 19.43 44.63 22.85
C ASN A 45 19.35 43.14 22.55
N GLU A 46 18.18 42.63 22.15
CA GLU A 46 18.00 41.25 21.73
C GLU A 46 18.79 40.96 20.44
N ALA A 47 18.66 41.83 19.43
CA ALA A 47 19.42 41.76 18.19
C ALA A 47 20.93 41.68 18.43
N HIS A 48 21.46 42.54 19.30
CA HIS A 48 22.89 42.60 19.58
C HIS A 48 23.37 41.44 20.47
N SER A 49 22.61 41.09 21.51
CA SER A 49 23.01 40.04 22.46
C SER A 49 22.99 38.64 21.86
N GLN A 50 22.05 38.37 20.95
CA GLN A 50 21.89 37.07 20.32
C GLN A 50 22.48 37.01 18.89
N GLY A 51 22.96 38.14 18.36
CA GLY A 51 23.50 38.22 17.00
C GLY A 51 22.45 38.01 15.92
N LEU A 52 21.19 38.37 16.20
CA LEU A 52 20.06 38.18 15.28
C LEU A 52 20.03 39.27 14.22
N GLN A 53 19.66 38.89 13.00
CA GLN A 53 19.51 39.83 11.90
C GLN A 53 18.08 40.38 11.85
N SER A 54 17.96 41.70 11.95
CA SER A 54 16.69 42.42 11.79
C SER A 54 16.20 42.34 10.34
N VAL A 55 14.91 42.06 10.17
CA VAL A 55 14.20 42.10 8.89
C VAL A 55 12.89 42.86 9.03
N ARG A 56 12.35 43.36 7.91
CA ARG A 56 10.97 43.83 7.82
C ARG A 56 10.11 42.72 7.26
N ALA A 57 9.00 42.42 7.92
CA ALA A 57 8.08 41.39 7.49
C ALA A 57 6.64 41.92 7.43
N HIS A 58 5.85 41.36 6.52
CA HIS A 58 4.41 41.55 6.45
C HIS A 58 3.76 40.20 6.16
N PHE A 59 2.63 39.92 6.81
CA PHE A 59 1.84 38.73 6.58
C PHE A 59 0.37 39.14 6.46
N ASN A 60 -0.24 38.83 5.33
CA ASN A 60 -1.68 39.01 5.11
C ASN A 60 -2.35 37.68 4.77
N VAL A 61 -3.61 37.57 5.16
CA VAL A 61 -4.51 36.52 4.68
C VAL A 61 -5.53 37.19 3.77
N MET A 62 -5.55 36.78 2.50
CA MET A 62 -6.55 37.25 1.54
C MET A 62 -7.72 36.27 1.52
N ALA A 63 -8.91 36.76 1.87
CA ALA A 63 -10.17 36.01 1.76
C ALA A 63 -10.96 36.55 0.55
N TRP A 64 -11.51 35.65 -0.26
CA TRP A 64 -12.39 35.96 -1.38
C TRP A 64 -13.70 35.20 -1.23
N GLY A 65 -14.81 35.78 -1.69
CA GLY A 65 -16.11 35.12 -1.78
C GLY A 65 -16.78 35.49 -3.11
N GLU A 66 -17.69 34.66 -3.60
CA GLU A 66 -18.45 34.93 -4.82
C GLU A 66 -19.48 36.04 -4.61
N ASP A 67 -19.94 36.21 -3.36
CA ASP A 67 -20.82 37.29 -2.95
C ASP A 67 -20.41 37.95 -1.61
N MET A 68 -21.12 39.02 -1.26
CA MET A 68 -20.83 39.84 -0.08
C MET A 68 -21.19 39.16 1.24
N GLU A 69 -22.14 38.22 1.25
CA GLU A 69 -22.50 37.47 2.46
C GLU A 69 -21.41 36.45 2.76
N GLU A 70 -21.00 35.67 1.76
CA GLU A 70 -19.91 34.70 1.85
C GLU A 70 -18.61 35.39 2.29
N LEU A 71 -18.24 36.51 1.66
CA LEU A 71 -17.04 37.26 2.04
C LEU A 71 -17.07 37.73 3.50
N LYS A 72 -18.25 38.14 4.00
CA LYS A 72 -18.42 38.56 5.40
C LYS A 72 -18.24 37.38 6.35
N HIS A 73 -18.77 36.20 6.01
CA HIS A 73 -18.58 34.97 6.76
C HIS A 73 -17.10 34.59 6.80
N LEU A 74 -16.44 34.46 5.65
CA LEU A 74 -15.03 34.11 5.54
C LEU A 74 -14.13 35.09 6.31
N ARG A 75 -14.39 36.40 6.22
CA ARG A 75 -13.63 37.41 6.97
C ARG A 75 -13.75 37.21 8.49
N ASN A 76 -14.94 36.89 8.98
CA ASN A 76 -15.15 36.65 10.41
C ASN A 76 -14.45 35.37 10.87
N ASP A 77 -14.51 34.32 10.06
CA ASP A 77 -13.85 33.04 10.35
C ASP A 77 -12.34 33.22 10.40
N VAL A 78 -11.73 33.86 9.39
CA VAL A 78 -10.30 34.20 9.39
C VAL A 78 -9.92 35.04 10.61
N GLY A 79 -10.71 36.08 10.93
CA GLY A 79 -10.49 36.90 12.12
C GLY A 79 -10.54 36.10 13.42
N SER A 80 -11.47 35.15 13.54
CA SER A 80 -11.61 34.28 14.71
C SER A 80 -10.42 33.34 14.88
N GLN A 81 -9.90 32.79 13.77
CA GLN A 81 -8.73 31.89 13.79
C GLN A 81 -7.46 32.66 14.14
N LEU A 82 -7.24 33.86 13.58
CA LEU A 82 -6.12 34.73 13.97
C LEU A 82 -6.18 35.08 15.46
N ALA A 83 -7.37 35.42 15.98
CA ALA A 83 -7.56 35.71 17.40
C ALA A 83 -7.26 34.49 18.29
N SER A 84 -7.56 33.26 17.83
CA SER A 84 -7.24 32.03 18.57
C SER A 84 -5.73 31.77 18.67
N MET A 85 -4.93 32.31 17.74
CA MET A 85 -3.47 32.32 17.78
C MET A 85 -2.91 33.53 18.54
N GLU A 86 -3.74 34.21 19.33
CA GLU A 86 -3.41 35.45 20.05
C GLU A 86 -2.95 36.60 19.15
N CYS A 87 -3.21 36.51 17.85
CA CYS A 87 -2.95 37.57 16.89
C CYS A 87 -4.15 38.53 16.84
N VAL A 88 -3.89 39.83 16.76
CA VAL A 88 -4.96 40.84 16.65
C VAL A 88 -5.24 41.06 15.16
N PRO A 89 -6.38 40.59 14.62
CA PRO A 89 -6.67 40.74 13.20
C PRO A 89 -6.88 42.23 12.87
N ARG A 90 -6.11 42.75 11.93
CA ARG A 90 -6.32 44.08 11.35
C ARG A 90 -7.03 43.91 10.00
N HIS A 91 -8.27 44.37 9.92
CA HIS A 91 -8.99 44.41 8.66
C HIS A 91 -8.60 45.68 7.91
N ASN A 92 -7.80 45.55 6.85
CA ASN A 92 -7.60 46.67 5.95
C ASN A 92 -8.90 46.90 5.15
N THR A 93 -9.32 48.16 5.07
CA THR A 93 -10.52 48.60 4.35
C THR A 93 -10.25 49.78 3.41
N VAL A 94 -9.03 50.32 3.44
CA VAL A 94 -8.63 51.53 2.72
C VAL A 94 -7.67 51.16 1.58
N ASP A 95 -6.60 50.45 1.89
CA ASP A 95 -5.54 50.13 0.92
C ASP A 95 -5.66 48.71 0.36
N CYS A 96 -6.87 48.13 0.39
CA CYS A 96 -7.11 46.77 -0.10
C CYS A 96 -6.63 46.53 -1.53
N PRO A 97 -6.86 47.45 -2.50
CA PRO A 97 -6.34 47.26 -3.85
C PRO A 97 -4.82 47.21 -3.89
N THR A 98 -4.14 48.12 -3.18
CA THR A 98 -2.67 48.18 -3.12
C THR A 98 -2.09 46.92 -2.49
N LEU A 99 -2.64 46.48 -1.35
CA LEU A 99 -2.21 45.25 -0.69
C LEU A 99 -2.44 44.01 -1.55
N PHE A 100 -3.55 43.95 -2.29
CA PHE A 100 -3.83 42.86 -3.21
C PHE A 100 -2.79 42.79 -4.33
N TRP A 101 -2.48 43.93 -4.97
CA TRP A 101 -1.47 44.00 -6.03
C TRP A 101 -0.05 43.74 -5.52
N ALA A 102 0.30 44.27 -4.35
CA ALA A 102 1.63 44.10 -3.75
C ALA A 102 1.87 42.66 -3.26
N ALA A 103 0.81 41.89 -3.00
CA ALA A 103 0.91 40.48 -2.60
C ALA A 103 1.07 39.52 -3.80
N ILE A 104 1.04 40.01 -5.04
CA ILE A 104 1.35 39.20 -6.22
C ILE A 104 2.87 38.94 -6.25
N PRO A 105 3.31 37.67 -6.45
CA PRO A 105 4.75 37.35 -6.51
C PRO A 105 5.50 38.22 -7.52
N GLY A 106 6.58 38.87 -7.08
CA GLY A 106 7.40 39.78 -7.89
C GLY A 106 6.96 41.25 -7.81
N ASN A 107 5.87 41.57 -7.10
CA ASN A 107 5.38 42.93 -6.89
C ASN A 107 5.60 43.46 -5.47
N GLU A 108 6.45 42.80 -4.68
CA GLU A 108 6.73 43.15 -3.29
C GLU A 108 7.30 44.57 -3.10
N GLY A 109 7.85 45.17 -4.16
CA GLY A 109 8.33 46.56 -4.15
C GLY A 109 7.22 47.61 -4.00
N ASP A 110 5.98 47.26 -4.34
CA ASP A 110 4.80 48.13 -4.17
C ASP A 110 4.19 48.01 -2.76
N PHE A 111 4.76 47.16 -1.90
CA PHE A 111 4.23 46.93 -0.56
C PHE A 111 4.43 48.18 0.32
N PRO A 112 3.35 48.77 0.88
CA PRO A 112 3.47 49.96 1.71
C PRO A 112 4.38 49.69 2.90
N SER A 113 5.39 50.55 3.07
CA SER A 113 6.41 50.34 4.08
C SER A 113 5.76 50.33 5.47
N GLU A 114 4.71 51.11 5.68
CA GLU A 114 3.98 51.30 6.93
C GLU A 114 3.20 50.05 7.36
N GLU A 115 2.90 49.16 6.41
CA GLU A 115 2.18 47.91 6.67
C GLU A 115 3.11 46.76 7.08
N SER A 116 4.43 46.97 7.10
CA SER A 116 5.42 45.99 7.56
C SER A 116 6.01 46.34 8.94
N PHE A 117 6.36 45.31 9.72
CA PHE A 117 6.91 45.46 11.06
C PHE A 117 8.33 44.86 11.16
N HIS A 118 9.09 45.29 12.16
CA HIS A 118 10.42 44.75 12.44
C HIS A 118 10.34 43.44 13.21
N THR A 119 11.07 42.44 12.75
CA THR A 119 11.22 41.14 13.42
C THR A 119 12.59 40.56 13.10
N PHE A 120 12.89 39.33 13.50
CA PHE A 120 14.12 38.64 13.12
C PHE A 120 13.82 37.54 12.09
N ILE A 121 14.87 37.06 11.43
CA ILE A 121 14.75 36.08 10.35
C ILE A 121 13.97 34.86 10.82
N GLU A 122 14.31 34.32 11.98
CA GLU A 122 13.74 33.09 12.55
C GLU A 122 12.22 33.21 12.74
N GLN A 123 11.73 34.29 13.34
CA GLN A 123 10.30 34.53 13.55
C GLN A 123 9.60 34.86 12.23
N SER A 124 10.26 35.57 11.31
CA SER A 124 9.68 35.91 10.01
C SER A 124 9.41 34.67 9.15
N VAL A 125 10.33 33.70 9.16
CA VAL A 125 10.17 32.47 8.36
C VAL A 125 9.12 31.53 8.96
N CYS A 126 8.83 31.60 10.27
CA CYS A 126 7.77 30.81 10.89
C CYS A 126 6.37 31.10 10.33
N LEU A 127 6.15 32.30 9.78
CA LEU A 127 4.88 32.72 9.18
C LEU A 127 4.90 32.64 7.65
N PHE A 128 5.99 32.17 7.06
CA PHE A 128 6.07 31.91 5.63
C PHE A 128 5.32 30.61 5.31
N THR A 129 4.25 30.70 4.51
CA THR A 129 3.44 29.55 4.14
C THR A 129 4.24 28.63 3.20
N GLU A 130 4.77 27.52 3.73
CA GLU A 130 5.43 26.47 2.93
C GLU A 130 4.44 25.48 2.28
N GLU A 131 3.14 25.76 2.37
CA GLU A 131 2.12 24.95 1.67
C GLU A 131 2.15 25.26 0.18
N THR A 132 2.68 24.31 -0.59
CA THR A 132 2.65 24.33 -2.05
C THR A 132 1.48 23.50 -2.55
N ASN A 133 0.99 23.86 -3.74
CA ASN A 133 0.06 23.02 -4.48
C ASN A 133 0.63 21.62 -4.73
N TYR A 134 -0.27 20.66 -4.87
CA TYR A 134 0.08 19.31 -5.33
C TYR A 134 0.77 19.38 -6.69
N MET A 135 1.81 18.56 -6.86
CA MET A 135 2.62 18.54 -8.07
C MET A 135 2.71 17.13 -8.65
N ASP A 136 2.80 17.07 -9.98
CA ASP A 136 3.15 15.84 -10.67
C ASP A 136 4.54 15.35 -10.26
N SER A 137 4.65 14.05 -10.08
CA SER A 137 5.91 13.36 -10.02
C SER A 137 6.56 13.38 -11.42
N PRO A 138 7.82 13.81 -11.58
CA PRO A 138 8.50 13.79 -12.87
C PRO A 138 8.89 12.38 -13.35
N SER A 139 8.38 11.34 -12.69
CA SER A 139 8.71 9.95 -12.98
C SER A 139 7.87 9.42 -14.15
N PRO A 140 8.45 8.62 -15.06
CA PRO A 140 7.68 7.94 -16.10
C PRO A 140 6.72 6.88 -15.54
N PHE A 141 6.95 6.45 -14.30
CA PHE A 141 6.10 5.50 -13.59
C PHE A 141 5.23 6.25 -12.58
N GLY A 142 3.98 5.81 -12.37
CA GLY A 142 3.13 6.39 -11.34
C GLY A 142 1.66 6.00 -11.47
N ILE A 143 0.81 6.64 -10.68
CA ILE A 143 -0.64 6.53 -10.76
C ILE A 143 -1.27 7.90 -10.98
N LYS A 144 -2.36 7.93 -11.73
CA LYS A 144 -3.23 9.07 -11.88
C LYS A 144 -4.15 9.17 -10.66
N MET A 145 -4.15 10.33 -10.01
CA MET A 145 -5.01 10.70 -8.90
C MET A 145 -5.51 12.13 -9.14
N ALA A 146 -6.23 12.72 -8.20
CA ALA A 146 -6.55 14.14 -8.21
C ALA A 146 -6.07 14.84 -6.94
N ASP A 147 -5.74 16.12 -7.08
CA ASP A 147 -5.60 17.04 -5.95
C ASP A 147 -6.94 17.14 -5.21
N ARG A 148 -6.91 17.00 -3.89
CA ARG A 148 -8.13 17.09 -3.07
C ARG A 148 -8.72 18.51 -3.02
N ILE A 149 -7.88 19.55 -3.20
CA ILE A 149 -8.30 20.95 -3.07
C ILE A 149 -8.97 21.41 -4.37
N SER A 150 -8.24 21.35 -5.49
CA SER A 150 -8.73 21.87 -6.79
C SER A 150 -9.39 20.82 -7.67
N GLY A 151 -9.20 19.52 -7.37
CA GLY A 151 -9.62 18.44 -8.27
C GLY A 151 -8.74 18.24 -9.50
N LYS A 152 -7.65 18.99 -9.62
CA LYS A 152 -6.74 18.87 -10.75
C LYS A 152 -6.17 17.44 -10.82
N PRO A 153 -6.17 16.79 -12.00
CA PRO A 153 -5.50 15.51 -12.18
C PRO A 153 -4.00 15.60 -11.89
N LEU A 154 -3.47 14.59 -11.22
CA LEU A 154 -2.08 14.47 -10.80
C LEU A 154 -1.52 13.11 -11.23
N HIS A 155 -0.26 13.11 -11.64
CA HIS A 155 0.56 11.92 -11.80
C HIS A 155 1.47 11.75 -10.59
N ILE A 156 1.30 10.71 -9.80
CA ILE A 156 2.10 10.51 -8.58
C ILE A 156 2.88 9.20 -8.62
N ASP A 157 4.15 9.25 -8.27
CA ASP A 157 5.00 8.08 -8.13
C ASP A 157 5.27 7.79 -6.65
N ILE A 158 4.63 6.74 -6.16
CA ILE A 158 4.75 6.26 -4.78
C ILE A 158 5.76 5.12 -4.62
N SER A 159 6.58 4.86 -5.66
CA SER A 159 7.47 3.71 -5.74
C SER A 159 8.90 4.08 -6.17
N ASP A 160 9.12 4.56 -7.39
CA ASP A 160 10.47 4.74 -7.93
C ASP A 160 11.10 6.08 -7.55
N LEU A 161 10.34 7.16 -7.70
CA LEU A 161 10.79 8.50 -7.35
C LEU A 161 11.18 8.62 -5.87
N PRO A 162 10.38 8.13 -4.90
CA PRO A 162 10.76 8.18 -3.49
C PRO A 162 12.03 7.39 -3.21
N MET A 163 12.20 6.22 -3.84
CA MET A 163 13.43 5.44 -3.70
C MET A 163 14.66 6.14 -4.29
N ARG A 164 14.53 6.75 -5.48
CA ARG A 164 15.63 7.51 -6.12
C ARG A 164 16.03 8.73 -5.30
N LYS A 165 15.06 9.38 -4.63
CA LYS A 165 15.30 10.52 -3.72
C LYS A 165 15.80 10.09 -2.33
N GLY A 166 15.83 8.80 -2.03
CA GLY A 166 16.20 8.27 -0.70
C GLY A 166 15.15 8.56 0.39
N VAL A 167 13.91 8.84 0.00
CA VAL A 167 12.77 8.99 0.93
C VAL A 167 12.32 7.61 1.43
N THR A 168 12.32 6.61 0.53
CA THR A 168 12.04 5.22 0.86
C THR A 168 13.23 4.32 0.49
N THR A 169 13.35 3.20 1.18
CA THR A 169 14.39 2.16 1.02
C THR A 169 13.84 0.89 0.36
N ASN A 170 12.52 0.75 0.30
CA ASN A 170 11.80 -0.30 -0.40
C ASN A 170 10.50 0.24 -1.02
N ARG A 171 9.83 -0.58 -1.84
CA ARG A 171 8.58 -0.25 -2.52
C ARG A 171 7.36 -0.91 -1.88
N ASN A 172 7.57 -1.68 -0.81
CA ASN A 172 6.51 -2.45 -0.19
C ASN A 172 5.45 -1.51 0.38
N LYS A 173 4.21 -1.96 0.34
CA LYS A 173 3.05 -1.16 0.72
C LYS A 173 2.25 -1.88 1.79
N PHE A 174 1.74 -1.08 2.72
CA PHE A 174 0.75 -1.52 3.68
C PHE A 174 -0.49 -0.67 3.50
N VAL A 175 -1.63 -1.31 3.24
CA VAL A 175 -2.91 -0.66 2.97
C VAL A 175 -3.90 -1.02 4.06
N LEU A 176 -4.42 0.00 4.74
CA LEU A 176 -5.41 -0.15 5.80
C LEU A 176 -6.67 0.65 5.48
N GLY A 177 -7.82 -0.01 5.49
CA GLY A 177 -9.10 0.64 5.28
C GLY A 177 -10.24 -0.23 5.80
N PRO A 178 -11.09 0.26 6.73
CA PRO A 178 -12.25 -0.49 7.21
C PRO A 178 -13.19 -0.90 6.07
N SER A 179 -14.07 -1.87 6.33
CA SER A 179 -15.11 -2.28 5.36
C SER A 179 -15.92 -1.08 4.86
N GLY A 180 -16.11 -0.98 3.53
CA GLY A 180 -16.81 0.13 2.89
C GLY A 180 -16.01 1.43 2.69
N SER A 181 -14.73 1.47 3.08
CA SER A 181 -13.87 2.66 2.89
C SER A 181 -13.42 2.91 1.44
N GLY A 182 -13.70 1.99 0.52
CA GLY A 182 -13.25 2.04 -0.88
C GLY A 182 -11.91 1.34 -1.15
N LYS A 183 -11.48 0.45 -0.25
CA LYS A 183 -10.18 -0.26 -0.31
C LYS A 183 -9.96 -1.00 -1.62
N SER A 184 -10.86 -1.92 -1.96
CA SER A 184 -10.77 -2.73 -3.17
C SER A 184 -10.92 -1.89 -4.45
N PHE A 185 -11.66 -0.78 -4.38
CA PHE A 185 -11.80 0.18 -5.47
C PHE A 185 -10.49 0.91 -5.75
N PHE A 186 -9.86 1.47 -4.71
CA PHE A 186 -8.54 2.09 -4.81
C PHE A 186 -7.48 1.10 -5.29
N MET A 187 -7.52 -0.14 -4.78
CA MET A 187 -6.56 -1.15 -5.18
C MET A 187 -6.72 -1.58 -6.64
N ASN A 188 -7.95 -1.75 -7.16
CA ASN A 188 -8.18 -1.97 -8.59
C ASN A 188 -7.58 -0.86 -9.45
N HIS A 189 -7.78 0.40 -9.05
CA HIS A 189 -7.20 1.57 -9.72
C HIS A 189 -5.66 1.55 -9.71
N LEU A 190 -5.06 1.20 -8.57
CA LEU A 190 -3.61 1.08 -8.42
C LEU A 190 -3.03 -0.04 -9.30
N VAL A 191 -3.57 -1.26 -9.19
CA VAL A 191 -3.00 -2.43 -9.87
C VAL A 191 -3.23 -2.40 -11.38
N ARG A 192 -4.35 -1.84 -11.86
CA ARG A 192 -4.58 -1.62 -13.30
C ARG A 192 -3.47 -0.75 -13.88
N GLN A 193 -3.20 0.39 -13.26
CA GLN A 193 -2.18 1.32 -13.77
C GLN A 193 -0.78 0.71 -13.71
N TYR A 194 -0.46 -0.06 -12.66
CA TYR A 194 0.81 -0.78 -12.57
C TYR A 194 0.94 -1.83 -13.69
N TYR A 195 -0.13 -2.60 -13.95
CA TYR A 195 -0.18 -3.58 -15.03
C TYR A 195 0.05 -2.94 -16.40
N GLU A 196 -0.64 -1.83 -16.69
CA GLU A 196 -0.49 -1.10 -17.96
C GLU A 196 0.93 -0.56 -18.18
N GLN A 197 1.64 -0.28 -17.09
CA GLN A 197 3.04 0.13 -17.09
C GLN A 197 4.03 -1.06 -17.07
N GLY A 198 3.55 -2.27 -17.37
CA GLY A 198 4.39 -3.46 -17.57
C GLY A 198 4.70 -4.26 -16.29
N THR A 199 3.98 -4.00 -15.19
CA THR A 199 4.14 -4.77 -13.94
C THR A 199 3.50 -6.14 -14.06
N HIS A 200 4.18 -7.18 -13.58
CA HIS A 200 3.58 -8.48 -13.34
C HIS A 200 2.91 -8.48 -11.95
N VAL A 201 1.58 -8.51 -11.94
CA VAL A 201 0.74 -8.48 -10.75
C VAL A 201 0.24 -9.90 -10.43
N VAL A 202 0.47 -10.34 -9.20
CA VAL A 202 -0.15 -11.54 -8.61
C VAL A 202 -1.01 -11.08 -7.43
N LEU A 203 -2.31 -11.30 -7.52
CA LEU A 203 -3.30 -10.92 -6.52
C LEU A 203 -3.78 -12.17 -5.79
N VAL A 204 -3.82 -12.09 -4.47
CA VAL A 204 -4.50 -13.03 -3.59
C VAL A 204 -5.71 -12.28 -3.03
N ASP A 205 -6.86 -12.57 -3.62
CA ASP A 205 -8.14 -11.90 -3.36
C ASP A 205 -8.95 -12.69 -2.32
N THR A 206 -9.79 -11.98 -1.60
CA THR A 206 -10.89 -12.54 -0.80
C THR A 206 -12.14 -11.74 -1.10
N GLY A 207 -13.09 -12.33 -1.83
CA GLY A 207 -14.40 -11.71 -2.10
C GLY A 207 -14.62 -11.17 -3.51
N ASN A 208 -13.95 -11.72 -4.52
CA ASN A 208 -14.19 -11.46 -5.95
C ASN A 208 -14.14 -9.96 -6.34
N SER A 209 -13.25 -9.21 -5.70
CA SER A 209 -13.11 -7.76 -5.92
C SER A 209 -12.37 -7.42 -7.22
N TYR A 210 -11.55 -8.34 -7.73
CA TYR A 210 -10.72 -8.12 -8.91
C TYR A 210 -11.21 -8.86 -10.16
N GLN A 211 -12.34 -9.57 -10.07
CA GLN A 211 -12.85 -10.39 -11.16
C GLN A 211 -13.14 -9.56 -12.42
N GLY A 212 -13.84 -8.43 -12.29
CA GLY A 212 -14.19 -7.57 -13.43
C GLY A 212 -12.97 -7.06 -14.19
N LEU A 213 -11.97 -6.51 -13.48
CA LEU A 213 -10.72 -6.08 -14.08
C LEU A 213 -9.95 -7.23 -14.74
N CYS A 214 -9.90 -8.40 -14.08
CA CYS A 214 -9.20 -9.57 -14.60
C CYS A 214 -9.82 -10.08 -15.91
N GLU A 215 -11.15 -10.17 -15.99
CA GLU A 215 -11.90 -10.60 -17.19
C GLU A 215 -11.71 -9.63 -18.36
N ILE A 216 -11.72 -8.32 -18.11
CA ILE A 216 -11.45 -7.30 -19.13
C ILE A 216 -10.03 -7.49 -19.70
N ILE A 217 -9.03 -7.68 -18.84
CA ILE A 217 -7.65 -7.94 -19.27
C ILE A 217 -7.56 -9.25 -20.06
N ASN A 218 -8.25 -10.30 -19.60
CA ASN A 218 -8.27 -11.59 -20.28
C ASN A 218 -8.78 -11.47 -21.71
N ARG A 219 -9.95 -10.86 -21.88
CA ARG A 219 -10.60 -10.68 -23.18
C ARG A 219 -9.74 -9.81 -24.10
N LYS A 220 -9.26 -8.66 -23.61
CA LYS A 220 -8.43 -7.71 -24.38
C LYS A 220 -7.13 -8.34 -24.90
N THR A 221 -6.57 -9.27 -24.14
CA THR A 221 -5.30 -9.93 -24.49
C THR A 221 -5.48 -11.30 -25.15
N GLY A 222 -6.71 -11.79 -25.29
CA GLY A 222 -7.01 -13.12 -25.81
C GLY A 222 -6.47 -14.25 -24.93
N GLY A 223 -6.56 -14.10 -23.60
CA GLY A 223 -6.05 -15.07 -22.61
C GLY A 223 -4.53 -15.04 -22.39
N LYS A 224 -3.82 -14.06 -22.97
CA LYS A 224 -2.38 -13.89 -22.70
C LYS A 224 -2.12 -13.38 -21.29
N ASP A 225 -2.98 -12.52 -20.75
CA ASP A 225 -3.00 -12.07 -19.36
C ASP A 225 -4.41 -12.22 -18.77
N GLY A 226 -4.62 -11.82 -17.51
CA GLY A 226 -5.94 -11.85 -16.88
C GLY A 226 -6.35 -13.26 -16.50
N ILE A 227 -5.51 -13.96 -15.75
CA ILE A 227 -5.82 -15.32 -15.32
C ILE A 227 -6.52 -15.26 -13.96
N TYR A 228 -7.77 -15.72 -13.92
CA TYR A 228 -8.57 -15.77 -12.70
C TYR A 228 -8.68 -17.22 -12.22
N TYR A 229 -8.11 -17.52 -11.07
CA TYR A 229 -8.24 -18.80 -10.39
C TYR A 229 -9.27 -18.68 -9.28
N THR A 230 -10.25 -19.58 -9.30
CA THR A 230 -11.18 -19.78 -8.20
C THR A 230 -11.37 -21.29 -8.04
N TYR A 231 -11.63 -21.74 -6.81
CA TYR A 231 -11.92 -23.14 -6.56
C TYR A 231 -13.40 -23.41 -6.87
N THR A 232 -13.64 -24.35 -7.80
CA THR A 232 -14.95 -25.01 -7.95
C THR A 232 -14.74 -26.52 -7.98
N ASP A 233 -15.78 -27.29 -7.67
CA ASP A 233 -15.70 -28.76 -7.69
C ASP A 233 -15.41 -29.29 -9.11
N GLU A 234 -15.83 -28.57 -10.15
CA GLU A 234 -15.58 -28.93 -11.56
C GLU A 234 -14.19 -28.51 -12.06
N SER A 235 -13.58 -27.50 -11.44
CA SER A 235 -12.27 -26.97 -11.83
C SER A 235 -11.46 -26.60 -10.60
N PRO A 236 -10.96 -27.60 -9.85
CA PRO A 236 -10.19 -27.31 -8.66
C PRO A 236 -8.84 -26.70 -9.02
N ILE A 237 -8.31 -25.90 -8.09
CA ILE A 237 -6.96 -25.36 -8.20
C ILE A 237 -5.99 -26.54 -8.15
N SER A 238 -5.18 -26.71 -9.18
CA SER A 238 -4.18 -27.77 -9.30
C SER A 238 -2.84 -27.19 -9.74
N PHE A 239 -1.76 -27.79 -9.26
CA PHE A 239 -0.40 -27.37 -9.56
C PHE A 239 0.55 -28.58 -9.55
N ASN A 240 1.73 -28.44 -10.14
CA ASN A 240 2.78 -29.44 -10.05
C ASN A 240 4.06 -28.82 -9.46
N PRO A 241 4.35 -29.05 -8.16
CA PRO A 241 5.50 -28.46 -7.50
C PRO A 241 6.84 -29.06 -7.96
N PHE A 242 6.83 -30.22 -8.60
CA PHE A 242 8.03 -30.86 -9.12
C PHE A 242 8.34 -30.47 -10.56
N PHE A 243 7.45 -29.75 -11.24
CA PHE A 243 7.68 -29.31 -12.61
C PHE A 243 8.48 -28.02 -12.69
N THR A 244 9.41 -27.96 -13.64
CA THR A 244 10.10 -26.75 -14.11
C THR A 244 10.41 -26.89 -15.60
N GLU A 245 9.99 -25.94 -16.44
CA GLU A 245 10.20 -26.02 -17.91
C GLU A 245 11.67 -26.17 -18.31
N ASP A 246 12.56 -25.43 -17.63
CA ASP A 246 14.00 -25.44 -17.85
C ASP A 246 14.72 -26.60 -17.13
N LYS A 247 13.97 -27.45 -16.40
CA LYS A 247 14.50 -28.52 -15.53
C LYS A 247 15.50 -28.03 -14.48
N VAL A 248 15.46 -26.73 -14.13
CA VAL A 248 16.36 -26.12 -13.14
C VAL A 248 15.70 -26.12 -11.76
N PHE A 249 16.22 -26.99 -10.90
CA PHE A 249 15.87 -27.08 -9.48
C PHE A 249 16.94 -26.42 -8.60
N ASP A 250 16.87 -25.11 -8.44
CA ASP A 250 17.77 -24.35 -7.57
C ASP A 250 17.50 -24.61 -6.07
N ILE A 251 18.33 -24.02 -5.19
CA ILE A 251 18.22 -24.22 -3.74
C ILE A 251 16.84 -23.81 -3.21
N GLU A 252 16.24 -22.74 -3.76
CA GLU A 252 14.95 -22.26 -3.28
C GLU A 252 13.78 -23.10 -3.79
N LYS A 253 13.83 -23.60 -5.02
CA LYS A 253 12.85 -24.58 -5.52
C LYS A 253 12.87 -25.86 -4.68
N ARG A 254 14.05 -26.31 -4.25
CA ARG A 254 14.17 -27.45 -3.33
C ARG A 254 13.57 -27.15 -1.96
N GLU A 255 13.85 -25.96 -1.43
CA GLU A 255 13.32 -25.54 -0.13
C GLU A 255 11.80 -25.31 -0.18
N SER A 256 11.25 -24.84 -1.30
CA SER A 256 9.80 -24.66 -1.51
C SER A 256 9.09 -26.01 -1.56
N ILE A 257 9.61 -26.99 -2.30
CA ILE A 257 9.09 -28.36 -2.33
C ILE A 257 9.15 -28.97 -0.92
N LYS A 258 10.29 -28.84 -0.23
CA LYS A 258 10.44 -29.32 1.16
C LYS A 258 9.40 -28.67 2.08
N THR A 259 9.21 -27.36 2.00
CA THR A 259 8.24 -26.63 2.83
C THR A 259 6.81 -27.08 2.54
N LEU A 260 6.46 -27.25 1.26
CA LEU A 260 5.17 -27.77 0.85
C LEU A 260 4.91 -29.14 1.50
N LEU A 261 5.85 -30.07 1.35
CA LEU A 261 5.76 -31.41 1.91
C LEU A 261 5.70 -31.40 3.45
N LEU A 262 6.46 -30.54 4.12
CA LEU A 262 6.36 -30.37 5.58
C LEU A 262 4.99 -29.86 6.01
N THR A 263 4.43 -28.90 5.28
CA THR A 263 3.13 -28.31 5.60
C THR A 263 1.99 -29.31 5.39
N LEU A 264 2.14 -30.20 4.40
CA LEU A 264 1.19 -31.28 4.16
C LEU A 264 1.29 -32.41 5.20
N TRP A 265 2.50 -32.68 5.69
CA TRP A 265 2.75 -33.76 6.63
C TRP A 265 2.48 -33.37 8.09
N LYS A 266 2.88 -32.16 8.50
CA LYS A 266 2.83 -31.71 9.89
C LYS A 266 1.77 -30.64 10.09
N LYS A 267 1.01 -30.77 11.17
CA LYS A 267 0.05 -29.75 11.61
C LYS A 267 0.76 -28.63 12.36
N ASP A 268 0.15 -27.45 12.46
CA ASP A 268 0.72 -26.27 13.13
C ASP A 268 1.17 -26.52 14.59
N ASN A 269 0.54 -27.47 15.28
CA ASN A 269 0.85 -27.80 16.68
C ASN A 269 1.94 -28.88 16.83
N GLU A 270 2.44 -29.45 15.73
CA GLU A 270 3.46 -30.51 15.72
C GLU A 270 4.60 -30.13 14.76
N PRO A 271 5.53 -29.25 15.18
CA PRO A 271 6.63 -28.84 14.32
C PRO A 271 7.53 -30.04 13.98
N ALA A 272 8.01 -30.07 12.74
CA ALA A 272 8.95 -31.08 12.29
C ALA A 272 10.24 -31.02 13.13
N THR A 273 10.74 -32.19 13.51
CA THR A 273 12.05 -32.28 14.16
C THR A 273 13.15 -32.01 13.15
N ARG A 274 14.33 -31.59 13.64
CA ARG A 274 15.50 -31.39 12.77
C ARG A 274 15.88 -32.66 11.98
N ALA A 275 15.64 -33.84 12.54
CA ALA A 275 15.91 -35.11 11.86
C ALA A 275 14.96 -35.30 10.67
N GLU A 276 13.67 -35.02 10.87
CA GLU A 276 12.64 -35.09 9.84
C GLU A 276 12.91 -34.08 8.71
N GLU A 277 13.28 -32.84 9.04
CA GLU A 277 13.64 -31.83 8.04
C GLU A 277 14.84 -32.24 7.18
N VAL A 278 15.86 -32.86 7.81
CA VAL A 278 17.06 -33.34 7.12
C VAL A 278 16.72 -34.53 6.23
N ALA A 279 15.92 -35.47 6.72
CA ALA A 279 15.47 -36.62 5.94
C ALA A 279 14.66 -36.16 4.72
N LEU A 280 13.70 -35.26 4.90
CA LEU A 280 12.91 -34.75 3.79
C LEU A 280 13.76 -33.95 2.78
N SER A 281 14.69 -33.13 3.26
CA SER A 281 15.65 -32.43 2.39
C SER A 281 16.50 -33.41 1.57
N ASN A 282 16.89 -34.55 2.16
CA ASN A 282 17.63 -35.60 1.48
C ASN A 282 16.76 -36.29 0.42
N ALA A 283 15.53 -36.66 0.77
CA ALA A 283 14.56 -37.28 -0.15
C ALA A 283 14.32 -36.41 -1.39
N VAL A 284 14.01 -35.12 -1.19
CA VAL A 284 13.80 -34.15 -2.27
C VAL A 284 15.05 -34.02 -3.15
N SER A 285 16.24 -33.97 -2.53
CA SER A 285 17.50 -33.83 -3.28
C SER A 285 17.83 -35.07 -4.13
N LEU A 286 17.62 -36.26 -3.60
CA LEU A 286 17.85 -37.52 -4.32
C LEU A 286 16.85 -37.70 -5.46
N TYR A 287 15.57 -37.42 -5.20
CA TYR A 287 14.53 -37.49 -6.23
C TYR A 287 14.81 -36.50 -7.38
N ILE A 288 15.18 -35.25 -7.08
CA ILE A 288 15.59 -34.27 -8.10
C ILE A 288 16.86 -34.73 -8.84
N GLY A 289 17.78 -35.41 -8.16
CA GLY A 289 18.94 -36.04 -8.81
C GLY A 289 18.49 -37.06 -9.86
N LYS A 290 17.56 -37.95 -9.49
CA LYS A 290 16.99 -38.95 -10.38
C LYS A 290 16.28 -38.32 -11.60
N LEU A 291 15.48 -37.27 -11.39
CA LEU A 291 14.82 -36.53 -12.47
C LEU A 291 15.80 -35.92 -13.49
N LYS A 292 17.06 -35.68 -13.10
CA LYS A 292 18.10 -35.17 -14.01
C LYS A 292 18.80 -36.26 -14.79
N GLU A 293 18.89 -37.47 -14.23
CA GLU A 293 19.54 -38.62 -14.84
C GLU A 293 18.58 -39.38 -15.77
N GLU A 294 17.31 -39.48 -15.38
CA GLU A 294 16.28 -40.24 -16.09
C GLU A 294 15.23 -39.29 -16.68
N SER A 295 15.26 -39.10 -18.00
CA SER A 295 14.34 -38.20 -18.70
C SER A 295 12.90 -38.70 -18.80
N ASP A 296 12.68 -39.99 -18.56
CA ASP A 296 11.40 -40.66 -18.78
C ASP A 296 10.46 -40.55 -17.57
N ILE A 297 10.99 -40.08 -16.43
CA ILE A 297 10.18 -39.84 -15.23
C ILE A 297 9.45 -38.52 -15.39
N VAL A 298 8.11 -38.58 -15.34
CA VAL A 298 7.28 -37.39 -15.24
C VAL A 298 7.49 -36.77 -13.86
N PRO A 299 7.98 -35.51 -13.76
CA PRO A 299 8.21 -34.87 -12.48
C PRO A 299 6.87 -34.46 -11.87
N CYS A 300 6.37 -35.19 -10.88
CA CYS A 300 5.11 -34.90 -10.19
C CYS A 300 5.11 -35.51 -8.78
N PHE A 301 4.08 -35.21 -8.00
CA PHE A 301 3.96 -35.74 -6.65
C PHE A 301 3.85 -37.27 -6.62
N ASN A 302 3.16 -37.87 -7.59
CA ASN A 302 3.01 -39.33 -7.66
C ASN A 302 4.36 -40.04 -7.78
N THR A 303 5.23 -39.61 -8.70
CA THR A 303 6.54 -40.24 -8.88
C THR A 303 7.50 -39.93 -7.72
N PHE A 304 7.33 -38.80 -7.02
CA PHE A 304 8.02 -38.54 -5.76
C PHE A 304 7.56 -39.50 -4.66
N TYR A 305 6.25 -39.69 -4.50
CA TYR A 305 5.65 -40.59 -3.51
C TYR A 305 6.12 -42.03 -3.70
N GLU A 306 6.09 -42.52 -4.94
CA GLU A 306 6.59 -43.85 -5.33
C GLU A 306 8.10 -44.01 -5.04
N PHE A 307 8.90 -42.99 -5.37
CA PHE A 307 10.34 -42.95 -5.07
C PHE A 307 10.61 -43.04 -3.56
N VAL A 308 9.85 -42.31 -2.74
CA VAL A 308 9.99 -42.35 -1.28
C VAL A 308 9.69 -43.75 -0.75
N GLY A 309 8.59 -44.36 -1.18
CA GLY A 309 8.17 -45.69 -0.72
C GLY A 309 9.07 -46.85 -1.15
N THR A 310 9.90 -46.67 -2.18
CA THR A 310 10.70 -47.75 -2.78
C THR A 310 12.21 -47.54 -2.62
N GLU A 311 12.76 -46.55 -3.31
CA GLU A 311 14.20 -46.30 -3.38
C GLU A 311 14.72 -45.58 -2.15
N TYR A 312 14.03 -44.54 -1.70
CA TYR A 312 14.45 -43.79 -0.52
C TYR A 312 14.37 -44.63 0.75
N ARG A 313 13.37 -45.54 0.84
CA ARG A 313 13.27 -46.53 1.93
C ARG A 313 14.57 -47.33 2.09
N LYS A 314 15.14 -47.83 0.99
CA LYS A 314 16.43 -48.56 1.01
C LYS A 314 17.58 -47.68 1.49
N VAL A 315 17.60 -46.41 1.07
CA VAL A 315 18.63 -45.44 1.52
C VAL A 315 18.55 -45.20 3.04
N LEU A 316 17.35 -45.13 3.61
CA LEU A 316 17.17 -44.99 5.06
C LEU A 316 17.62 -46.25 5.81
N GLU A 317 17.32 -47.44 5.29
CA GLU A 317 17.76 -48.73 5.83
C GLU A 317 19.30 -48.85 5.83
N GLU A 318 19.95 -48.51 4.72
CA GLU A 318 21.42 -48.50 4.59
C GLU A 318 22.08 -47.51 5.56
N LYS A 319 21.49 -46.32 5.72
CA LYS A 319 21.96 -45.30 6.68
C LYS A 319 21.60 -45.62 8.13
N LYS A 320 20.83 -46.69 8.38
CA LYS A 320 20.34 -47.09 9.71
C LYS A 320 19.62 -45.94 10.43
N VAL A 321 18.83 -45.15 9.68
CA VAL A 321 17.99 -44.10 10.27
C VAL A 321 16.96 -44.75 11.17
N ARG A 322 16.82 -44.25 12.40
CA ARG A 322 15.85 -44.81 13.34
C ARG A 322 14.46 -44.35 12.94
N GLU A 323 13.46 -45.22 13.07
CA GLU A 323 12.05 -44.90 12.78
C GLU A 323 11.58 -43.63 13.51
N LYS A 324 11.98 -43.45 14.77
CA LYS A 324 11.68 -42.23 15.55
C LYS A 324 12.28 -40.93 14.99
N ASP A 325 13.29 -41.03 14.12
CA ASP A 325 13.94 -39.87 13.51
C ASP A 325 13.28 -39.52 12.17
N PHE A 326 12.66 -40.50 11.49
CA PHE A 326 11.83 -40.32 10.30
C PHE A 326 10.92 -41.54 10.08
N ASP A 327 9.65 -41.39 10.42
CA ASP A 327 8.61 -42.41 10.19
C ASP A 327 8.14 -42.31 8.74
N ILE A 328 8.73 -43.14 7.86
CA ILE A 328 8.41 -43.16 6.43
C ILE A 328 6.98 -43.65 6.17
N ASP A 329 6.51 -44.64 6.95
CA ASP A 329 5.20 -45.23 6.74
C ASP A 329 4.12 -44.23 7.21
N GLY A 330 4.33 -43.56 8.34
CA GLY A 330 3.51 -42.42 8.77
C GLY A 330 3.53 -41.24 7.79
N PHE A 331 4.70 -40.89 7.24
CA PHE A 331 4.82 -39.85 6.21
C PHE A 331 3.99 -40.17 4.97
N LEU A 332 4.12 -41.38 4.44
CA LEU A 332 3.36 -41.81 3.26
C LEU A 332 1.85 -41.87 3.55
N ASN A 333 1.43 -42.41 4.70
CA ASN A 333 0.01 -42.46 5.07
C ASN A 333 -0.64 -41.06 5.18
N VAL A 334 0.07 -40.07 5.72
CA VAL A 334 -0.44 -38.69 5.79
C VAL A 334 -0.55 -38.05 4.40
N LEU A 335 0.35 -38.43 3.50
CA LEU A 335 0.44 -37.92 2.14
C LEU A 335 -0.39 -38.71 1.11
N GLU A 336 -0.92 -39.87 1.48
CA GLU A 336 -1.76 -40.73 0.65
C GLU A 336 -2.95 -40.00 0.01
N PRO A 337 -3.64 -39.04 0.68
CA PRO A 337 -4.74 -38.31 0.04
C PRO A 337 -4.34 -37.50 -1.21
N TYR A 338 -3.06 -37.14 -1.37
CA TYR A 338 -2.55 -36.41 -2.55
C TYR A 338 -1.93 -37.33 -3.59
N TYR A 339 -1.77 -38.62 -3.27
CA TYR A 339 -1.29 -39.65 -4.19
C TYR A 339 -2.42 -40.15 -5.08
N LYS A 340 -2.08 -40.72 -6.24
CA LYS A 340 -3.02 -41.23 -7.24
C LYS A 340 -4.17 -42.04 -6.62
N GLY A 341 -5.40 -41.57 -6.81
CA GLY A 341 -6.62 -42.20 -6.27
C GLY A 341 -7.04 -41.72 -4.87
N GLY A 342 -6.29 -40.80 -4.26
CA GLY A 342 -6.68 -40.07 -3.07
C GLY A 342 -7.64 -38.91 -3.35
N GLU A 343 -8.22 -38.34 -2.29
CA GLU A 343 -9.22 -37.26 -2.36
C GLU A 343 -8.71 -35.97 -3.04
N TYR A 344 -7.40 -35.69 -2.92
CA TYR A 344 -6.73 -34.48 -3.43
C TYR A 344 -5.66 -34.81 -4.47
N ASP A 345 -5.79 -35.93 -5.19
CA ASP A 345 -4.76 -36.39 -6.14
C ASP A 345 -4.48 -35.37 -7.27
N TYR A 346 -5.48 -34.59 -7.64
CA TYR A 346 -5.40 -33.51 -8.64
C TYR A 346 -4.51 -32.34 -8.18
N LEU A 347 -4.36 -32.11 -6.88
CA LEU A 347 -3.86 -30.85 -6.33
C LEU A 347 -2.37 -30.63 -6.64
N LEU A 348 -1.57 -31.69 -6.58
CA LEU A 348 -0.11 -31.66 -6.75
C LEU A 348 0.39 -32.41 -7.99
N ASN A 349 -0.52 -32.89 -8.84
CA ASN A 349 -0.23 -33.69 -10.02
C ASN A 349 -0.80 -33.07 -11.31
N SER A 350 -0.98 -31.75 -11.35
CA SER A 350 -1.54 -31.09 -12.53
C SER A 350 -0.71 -31.37 -13.78
N ASP A 351 -1.39 -31.82 -14.84
CA ASP A 351 -0.87 -31.97 -16.21
C ASP A 351 -1.05 -30.69 -17.04
N LYS A 352 -1.90 -29.77 -16.54
CA LYS A 352 -2.05 -28.42 -17.08
C LYS A 352 -0.82 -27.62 -16.69
N GLU A 353 0.22 -27.74 -17.50
CA GLU A 353 1.39 -26.86 -17.53
C GLU A 353 0.93 -25.42 -17.82
N LEU A 354 0.29 -24.78 -16.84
CA LEU A 354 -0.04 -23.37 -16.93
C LEU A 354 1.28 -22.62 -16.76
N ASP A 355 1.88 -22.25 -17.90
CA ASP A 355 2.93 -21.23 -17.93
C ASP A 355 2.32 -19.93 -17.40
N LEU A 356 2.37 -19.82 -16.08
CA LEU A 356 2.02 -18.63 -15.34
C LEU A 356 3.20 -17.70 -15.21
N LEU A 357 4.42 -18.11 -15.57
CA LEU A 357 5.62 -17.30 -15.40
C LEU A 357 5.48 -15.99 -16.18
N HIS A 358 5.07 -16.09 -17.45
CA HIS A 358 4.97 -14.93 -18.34
C HIS A 358 3.64 -14.18 -18.27
N LYS A 359 2.60 -14.74 -17.63
CA LYS A 359 1.33 -14.05 -17.38
C LYS A 359 1.54 -12.84 -16.48
N ARG A 360 1.04 -11.68 -16.86
CA ARG A 360 1.29 -10.40 -16.17
C ARG A 360 0.21 -10.01 -15.18
N PHE A 361 -0.99 -10.57 -15.27
CA PHE A 361 -2.08 -10.30 -14.33
C PHE A 361 -2.73 -11.61 -13.93
N ILE A 362 -2.57 -12.00 -12.67
CA ILE A 362 -3.07 -13.27 -12.13
C ILE A 362 -3.80 -12.95 -10.83
N VAL A 363 -5.02 -13.45 -10.68
CA VAL A 363 -5.83 -13.33 -9.47
C VAL A 363 -6.13 -14.74 -8.95
N PHE A 364 -5.80 -14.99 -7.70
CA PHE A 364 -6.22 -16.17 -6.95
C PHE A 364 -7.31 -15.76 -5.98
N GLU A 365 -8.54 -16.15 -6.28
CA GLU A 365 -9.66 -16.03 -5.36
C GLU A 365 -9.68 -17.26 -4.44
N ILE A 366 -9.58 -17.01 -3.14
CA ILE A 366 -9.42 -18.06 -2.13
C ILE A 366 -10.48 -18.01 -1.03
N ASP A 367 -11.52 -17.18 -1.15
CA ASP A 367 -12.55 -17.02 -0.12
C ASP A 367 -13.29 -18.34 0.14
N SER A 368 -13.56 -19.14 -0.90
CA SER A 368 -14.25 -20.43 -0.79
C SER A 368 -13.44 -21.49 -0.05
N ILE A 369 -12.11 -21.39 -0.07
CA ILE A 369 -11.22 -22.36 0.56
C ILE A 369 -10.56 -21.82 1.84
N LYS A 370 -10.80 -20.56 2.24
CA LYS A 370 -10.07 -19.89 3.34
C LYS A 370 -10.04 -20.64 4.67
N ASP A 371 -11.13 -21.34 4.99
CA ASP A 371 -11.30 -22.11 6.22
C ASP A 371 -10.96 -23.60 6.03
N HIS A 372 -10.58 -24.00 4.82
CA HIS A 372 -10.27 -25.40 4.49
C HIS A 372 -8.85 -25.75 4.98
N PRO A 373 -8.68 -26.72 5.89
CA PRO A 373 -7.40 -26.97 6.57
C PRO A 373 -6.27 -27.49 5.67
N ILE A 374 -6.63 -28.01 4.49
CA ILE A 374 -5.70 -28.58 3.49
C ILE A 374 -5.53 -27.67 2.27
N LEU A 375 -6.62 -27.42 1.53
CA LEU A 375 -6.58 -26.64 0.28
C LEU A 375 -5.99 -25.24 0.45
N PHE A 376 -6.27 -24.55 1.56
CA PHE A 376 -5.78 -23.20 1.75
C PHE A 376 -4.26 -23.10 1.92
N PRO A 377 -3.62 -23.84 2.87
CA PRO A 377 -2.16 -23.85 2.97
C PRO A 377 -1.48 -24.22 1.65
N VAL A 378 -1.99 -25.22 0.93
CA VAL A 378 -1.42 -25.68 -0.34
C VAL A 378 -1.52 -24.59 -1.40
N THR A 379 -2.71 -24.02 -1.60
CA THR A 379 -2.94 -22.94 -2.57
C THR A 379 -2.04 -21.74 -2.28
N THR A 380 -1.90 -21.38 -1.01
CA THR A 380 -1.01 -20.28 -0.60
C THR A 380 0.45 -20.57 -0.95
N ILE A 381 0.95 -21.77 -0.69
CA ILE A 381 2.33 -22.15 -1.03
C ILE A 381 2.56 -22.09 -2.54
N ILE A 382 1.60 -22.56 -3.33
CA ILE A 382 1.65 -22.49 -4.81
C ILE A 382 1.77 -21.03 -5.28
N ILE A 383 0.95 -20.13 -4.73
CA ILE A 383 0.98 -18.70 -5.09
C ILE A 383 2.34 -18.08 -4.73
N MET A 384 2.86 -18.39 -3.54
CA MET A 384 4.17 -17.90 -3.11
C MET A 384 5.29 -18.41 -4.01
N GLU A 385 5.26 -19.69 -4.37
CA GLU A 385 6.23 -20.28 -5.29
C GLU A 385 6.19 -19.63 -6.66
N LEU A 386 4.99 -19.44 -7.22
CA LEU A 386 4.79 -18.73 -8.48
C LEU A 386 5.43 -17.36 -8.45
N PHE A 387 5.22 -16.61 -7.37
CA PHE A 387 5.78 -15.27 -7.24
C PHE A 387 7.31 -15.27 -7.08
N ILE A 388 7.86 -16.20 -6.29
CA ILE A 388 9.31 -16.39 -6.17
C ILE A 388 9.93 -16.73 -7.54
N ASN A 389 9.28 -17.60 -8.31
CA ASN A 389 9.72 -17.97 -9.65
C ASN A 389 9.77 -16.74 -10.58
N LYS A 390 8.72 -15.91 -10.57
CA LYS A 390 8.72 -14.61 -11.28
C LYS A 390 9.84 -13.69 -10.83
N MET A 391 10.07 -13.53 -9.52
CA MET A 391 11.16 -12.69 -9.00
C MET A 391 12.53 -13.10 -9.56
N ARG A 392 12.78 -14.42 -9.63
CA ARG A 392 14.07 -14.96 -10.03
C ARG A 392 14.32 -14.92 -11.52
N ARG A 393 13.33 -15.37 -12.31
CA ARG A 393 13.52 -15.58 -13.76
C ARG A 393 13.30 -14.31 -14.57
N LEU A 394 12.36 -13.45 -14.18
CA LEU A 394 12.03 -12.25 -14.96
C LEU A 394 12.94 -11.07 -14.58
N LYS A 395 14.16 -10.99 -15.12
CA LYS A 395 15.07 -9.88 -14.83
C LYS A 395 14.60 -8.57 -15.49
N GLY A 396 14.79 -7.44 -14.80
CA GLY A 396 14.42 -6.10 -15.31
C GLY A 396 12.93 -5.77 -15.33
N ILE A 397 12.06 -6.76 -15.08
CA ILE A 397 10.61 -6.60 -15.04
C ILE A 397 10.17 -6.29 -13.61
N ARG A 398 9.17 -5.41 -13.42
CA ARG A 398 8.58 -5.12 -12.12
C ARG A 398 7.59 -6.20 -11.70
N LYS A 399 7.61 -6.63 -10.44
CA LYS A 399 6.64 -7.62 -9.90
C LYS A 399 5.94 -7.06 -8.68
N MET A 400 4.64 -7.27 -8.60
CA MET A 400 3.82 -6.87 -7.47
C MET A 400 3.05 -8.09 -6.99
N ILE A 401 3.14 -8.40 -5.70
CA ILE A 401 2.23 -9.34 -5.05
C ILE A 401 1.32 -8.56 -4.10
N VAL A 402 0.03 -8.78 -4.23
CA VAL A 402 -0.99 -8.16 -3.39
C VAL A 402 -1.68 -9.27 -2.60
N ILE A 403 -1.75 -9.11 -1.28
CA ILE A 403 -2.35 -10.08 -0.36
C ILE A 403 -3.48 -9.36 0.39
N GLU A 404 -4.73 -9.65 0.03
CA GLU A 404 -5.92 -9.08 0.68
C GLU A 404 -6.53 -10.04 1.71
N GLU A 405 -6.55 -9.64 2.99
CA GLU A 405 -7.13 -10.36 4.16
C GLU A 405 -6.66 -11.81 4.39
N ALA A 406 -6.05 -12.46 3.40
CA ALA A 406 -5.53 -13.81 3.46
C ALA A 406 -4.34 -13.92 4.42
N TRP A 407 -3.71 -12.80 4.79
CA TRP A 407 -2.54 -12.78 5.65
C TRP A 407 -2.78 -13.50 6.99
N LYS A 408 -4.01 -13.53 7.52
CA LYS A 408 -4.36 -14.21 8.77
C LYS A 408 -4.06 -15.71 8.71
N ALA A 409 -4.40 -16.33 7.59
CA ALA A 409 -4.18 -17.76 7.39
C ALA A 409 -2.78 -18.04 6.80
N ILE A 410 -2.09 -17.02 6.26
CA ILE A 410 -0.65 -17.06 5.91
C ILE A 410 0.24 -16.84 7.15
N ALA A 411 -0.33 -16.60 8.33
CA ALA A 411 0.41 -16.41 9.58
C ALA A 411 0.71 -17.70 10.35
N SER A 412 0.44 -18.89 9.77
CA SER A 412 0.95 -20.15 10.32
C SER A 412 2.48 -20.07 10.48
N ALA A 413 3.04 -20.79 11.46
CA ALA A 413 4.45 -20.62 11.85
C ALA A 413 5.42 -20.75 10.65
N ASN A 414 5.13 -21.65 9.72
CA ASN A 414 5.91 -21.86 8.50
C ASN A 414 5.73 -20.71 7.50
N MET A 415 4.50 -20.23 7.26
CA MET A 415 4.19 -19.23 6.24
C MET A 415 4.56 -17.79 6.65
N ALA A 416 4.54 -17.51 7.96
CA ALA A 416 5.03 -16.26 8.52
C ALA A 416 6.52 -16.00 8.16
N SER A 417 7.34 -17.05 8.15
CA SER A 417 8.76 -16.96 7.74
C SER A 417 8.91 -16.58 6.26
N TYR A 418 7.99 -17.04 5.40
CA TYR A 418 7.94 -16.71 3.98
C TYR A 418 7.59 -15.25 3.73
N ILE A 419 6.55 -14.72 4.38
CA ILE A 419 6.20 -13.31 4.26
C ILE A 419 7.41 -12.45 4.67
N LYS A 420 8.08 -12.80 5.77
CA LYS A 420 9.28 -12.11 6.23
C LYS A 420 10.41 -12.16 5.21
N TYR A 421 10.66 -13.32 4.60
CA TYR A 421 11.63 -13.47 3.53
C TYR A 421 11.27 -12.59 2.33
N LEU A 422 10.01 -12.64 1.88
CA LEU A 422 9.47 -11.90 0.76
C LEU A 422 9.68 -10.39 0.95
N TYR A 423 9.21 -9.82 2.06
CA TYR A 423 9.33 -8.38 2.34
C TYR A 423 10.78 -7.90 2.40
N LYS A 424 11.71 -8.72 2.91
CA LYS A 424 13.14 -8.38 2.97
C LYS A 424 13.85 -8.48 1.61
N THR A 425 13.37 -9.37 0.74
CA THR A 425 14.11 -9.82 -0.44
C THR A 425 13.55 -9.27 -1.75
N VAL A 426 12.24 -9.05 -1.84
CA VAL A 426 11.53 -8.63 -3.07
C VAL A 426 12.13 -7.37 -3.71
N ARG A 427 12.61 -6.42 -2.89
CA ARG A 427 13.29 -5.20 -3.35
C ARG A 427 14.52 -5.46 -4.22
N LYS A 428 15.23 -6.58 -4.01
CA LYS A 428 16.41 -6.97 -4.82
C LYS A 428 16.04 -7.45 -6.22
N PHE A 429 14.78 -7.78 -6.44
CA PHE A 429 14.27 -8.36 -7.68
C PHE A 429 13.33 -7.42 -8.44
N PHE A 430 13.47 -6.10 -8.20
CA PHE A 430 12.58 -5.07 -8.74
C PHE A 430 11.11 -5.38 -8.47
N GLY A 431 10.79 -5.85 -7.26
CA GLY A 431 9.42 -6.11 -6.88
C GLY A 431 9.01 -5.38 -5.62
N GLU A 432 7.72 -5.53 -5.32
CA GLU A 432 7.05 -4.99 -4.15
C GLU A 432 5.99 -5.96 -3.64
N ALA A 433 5.89 -6.05 -2.32
CA ALA A 433 4.81 -6.76 -1.65
C ALA A 433 3.83 -5.75 -1.06
N VAL A 434 2.53 -6.02 -1.25
CA VAL A 434 1.45 -5.19 -0.75
C VAL A 434 0.52 -6.06 0.10
N VAL A 435 0.35 -5.67 1.36
CA VAL A 435 -0.64 -6.28 2.24
C VAL A 435 -1.77 -5.29 2.43
N VAL A 436 -2.99 -5.80 2.27
CA VAL A 436 -4.22 -5.03 2.33
C VAL A 436 -5.11 -5.65 3.41
N THR A 437 -5.56 -4.85 4.37
CA THR A 437 -6.42 -5.34 5.46
C THR A 437 -7.39 -4.30 6.01
N GLN A 438 -8.46 -4.79 6.62
CA GLN A 438 -9.54 -4.03 7.26
C GLN A 438 -9.39 -3.96 8.77
N GLU A 439 -8.81 -4.99 9.38
CA GLU A 439 -8.89 -5.20 10.82
C GLU A 439 -7.56 -4.93 11.50
N VAL A 440 -7.52 -3.85 12.29
CA VAL A 440 -6.31 -3.41 12.99
C VAL A 440 -5.95 -4.36 14.13
N GLU A 441 -6.94 -4.90 14.85
CA GLU A 441 -6.71 -5.78 16.01
C GLU A 441 -5.95 -7.04 15.63
N ASP A 442 -6.29 -7.60 14.48
CA ASP A 442 -5.62 -8.78 13.96
C ASP A 442 -4.13 -8.49 13.73
N ILE A 443 -3.78 -7.31 13.22
CA ILE A 443 -2.38 -6.89 13.02
C ILE A 443 -1.65 -6.73 14.36
N ILE A 444 -2.30 -6.13 15.34
CA ILE A 444 -1.73 -5.88 16.68
C ILE A 444 -1.39 -7.20 17.37
N SER A 445 -2.25 -8.21 17.22
CA SER A 445 -2.06 -9.51 17.86
C SER A 445 -0.88 -10.32 17.29
N SER A 446 -0.43 -10.04 16.06
CA SER A 446 0.65 -10.78 15.40
C SER A 446 1.97 -10.01 15.39
N ALA A 447 2.87 -10.41 16.28
CA ALA A 447 4.24 -9.86 16.35
C ALA A 447 4.99 -9.99 15.01
N ILE A 448 4.76 -11.10 14.29
CA ILE A 448 5.39 -11.35 12.99
C ILE A 448 4.90 -10.35 11.95
N VAL A 449 3.59 -10.05 11.91
CA VAL A 449 3.01 -9.08 10.97
C VAL A 449 3.56 -7.69 11.24
N LYS A 450 3.59 -7.27 12.52
CA LYS A 450 4.15 -5.98 12.91
C LYS A 450 5.61 -5.83 12.47
N ASP A 451 6.46 -6.78 12.82
CA ASP A 451 7.90 -6.72 12.56
C ASP A 451 8.27 -6.93 11.09
N SER A 452 7.48 -7.73 10.37
CA SER A 452 7.82 -8.17 9.01
C SER A 452 7.11 -7.37 7.93
N ILE A 453 5.85 -6.98 8.15
CA ILE A 453 5.05 -6.26 7.15
C ILE A 453 5.11 -4.76 7.41
N ILE A 454 4.66 -4.28 8.58
CA ILE A 454 4.55 -2.84 8.84
C ILE A 454 5.94 -2.19 8.81
N ASN A 455 6.90 -2.73 9.58
CA ASN A 455 8.24 -2.15 9.67
C ASN A 455 9.06 -2.25 8.37
N ASN A 456 8.68 -3.13 7.43
CA ASN A 456 9.33 -3.23 6.12
C ASN A 456 8.46 -2.70 4.97
N SER A 457 7.43 -1.89 5.29
CA SER A 457 6.60 -1.16 4.33
C SER A 457 6.85 0.33 4.47
N ASP A 458 7.65 0.88 3.57
CA ASP A 458 7.95 2.31 3.59
C ASP A 458 6.81 3.15 3.02
N CYS A 459 5.90 2.54 2.26
CA CYS A 459 4.68 3.16 1.79
C CYS A 459 3.49 2.68 2.62
N LYS A 460 2.79 3.60 3.28
CA LYS A 460 1.58 3.33 4.06
C LYS A 460 0.42 4.06 3.39
N ILE A 461 -0.67 3.35 3.15
CA ILE A 461 -1.84 3.88 2.48
C ILE A 461 -3.02 3.66 3.41
N LEU A 462 -3.61 4.75 3.90
CA LEU A 462 -4.76 4.69 4.80
C LEU A 462 -5.95 5.32 4.11
N LEU A 463 -7.04 4.56 4.05
CA LEU A 463 -8.34 5.06 3.63
C LEU A 463 -9.07 5.64 4.85
N ASP A 464 -10.33 6.02 4.66
CA ASP A 464 -11.18 6.59 5.70
C ASP A 464 -11.24 5.72 6.98
N GLN A 465 -10.68 6.25 8.07
CA GLN A 465 -10.59 5.57 9.37
C GLN A 465 -11.70 5.97 10.35
N ARG A 466 -12.80 6.61 9.91
CA ARG A 466 -13.88 7.07 10.81
C ARG A 466 -14.46 5.96 11.69
N LYS A 467 -14.55 4.73 11.18
CA LYS A 467 -15.02 3.58 11.97
C LYS A 467 -14.10 3.22 13.15
N PHE A 468 -12.85 3.66 13.10
CA PHE A 468 -11.83 3.39 14.11
C PHE A 468 -11.40 4.63 14.90
N MET A 469 -12.18 5.73 14.90
CA MET A 469 -11.86 6.96 15.65
C MET A 469 -11.48 6.68 17.11
N ASN A 470 -12.27 5.85 17.81
CA ASN A 470 -12.05 5.52 19.22
C ASN A 470 -10.79 4.68 19.47
N LYS A 471 -10.22 4.07 18.43
CA LYS A 471 -9.02 3.22 18.49
C LYS A 471 -7.85 3.83 17.69
N PHE A 472 -8.00 5.06 17.19
CA PHE A 472 -7.02 5.63 16.27
C PHE A 472 -5.66 5.85 16.93
N GLU A 473 -5.62 6.11 18.24
CA GLU A 473 -4.36 6.20 18.99
C GLU A 473 -3.53 4.90 18.89
N GLN A 474 -4.19 3.75 18.88
CA GLN A 474 -3.52 2.46 18.70
C GLN A 474 -2.97 2.31 17.28
N ILE A 475 -3.74 2.75 16.26
CA ILE A 475 -3.31 2.79 14.86
C ILE A 475 -2.09 3.71 14.71
N GLN A 476 -2.17 4.91 15.29
CA GLN A 476 -1.12 5.91 15.27
C GLN A 476 0.17 5.36 15.88
N ALA A 477 0.09 4.73 17.06
CA ALA A 477 1.24 4.11 17.72
C ALA A 477 1.80 2.92 16.93
N LEU A 478 0.93 2.06 16.38
CA LEU A 478 1.32 0.89 15.59
C LEU A 478 2.08 1.27 14.32
N LEU A 479 1.59 2.30 13.64
CA LEU A 479 2.15 2.76 12.36
C LEU A 479 3.23 3.83 12.53
N GLY A 480 3.47 4.33 13.75
CA GLY A 480 4.45 5.38 14.03
C GLY A 480 4.11 6.69 13.34
N LEU A 481 2.84 7.08 13.35
CA LEU A 481 2.35 8.30 12.69
C LEU A 481 2.51 9.52 13.59
N THR A 482 2.89 10.64 12.99
CA THR A 482 2.95 11.96 13.62
C THR A 482 1.56 12.57 13.83
N GLU A 483 1.44 13.58 14.70
CA GLU A 483 0.17 14.31 14.87
C GLU A 483 -0.31 14.97 13.57
N LYS A 484 0.63 15.47 12.74
CA LYS A 484 0.30 16.00 11.41
C LYS A 484 -0.38 14.94 10.53
N GLU A 485 0.20 13.75 10.46
CA GLU A 485 -0.33 12.65 9.64
C GLU A 485 -1.68 12.16 10.16
N LYS A 486 -1.84 12.08 11.49
CA LYS A 486 -3.15 11.84 12.11
C LYS A 486 -4.18 12.85 11.66
N SER A 487 -3.90 14.16 11.77
CA SER A 487 -4.84 15.19 11.33
C SER A 487 -5.20 15.06 9.84
N GLN A 488 -4.22 14.74 8.98
CA GLN A 488 -4.49 14.46 7.57
C GLN A 488 -5.43 13.27 7.39
N ILE A 489 -5.17 12.14 8.05
CA ILE A 489 -5.98 10.92 7.92
C ILE A 489 -7.41 11.14 8.44
N LEU A 490 -7.56 11.86 9.56
CA LEU A 490 -8.88 12.16 10.12
C LEU A 490 -9.70 13.14 9.26
N SER A 491 -9.03 13.92 8.40
CA SER A 491 -9.68 14.83 7.45
C SER A 491 -10.21 14.14 6.18
N ILE A 492 -9.88 12.85 5.97
CA ILE A 492 -10.30 12.11 4.78
C ILE A 492 -11.83 12.07 4.69
N ASN A 493 -12.37 12.44 3.51
CA ASN A 493 -13.78 12.43 3.16
C ASN A 493 -14.71 13.24 4.10
N GLN A 494 -14.18 14.29 4.75
CA GLN A 494 -14.97 15.19 5.62
C GLN A 494 -15.59 16.37 4.86
N SER A 495 -14.97 16.78 3.76
CA SER A 495 -15.36 17.97 2.99
C SER A 495 -15.26 17.69 1.49
N ASN A 496 -15.86 16.57 1.04
CA ASN A 496 -15.89 16.26 -0.38
C ASN A 496 -16.79 17.26 -1.13
N ASP A 497 -16.36 17.65 -2.33
CA ASP A 497 -17.18 18.44 -3.26
C ASP A 497 -18.41 17.62 -3.68
N PRO A 498 -19.65 18.11 -3.44
CA PRO A 498 -20.87 17.38 -3.74
C PRO A 498 -21.12 17.18 -5.24
N SER A 499 -20.48 17.96 -6.12
CA SER A 499 -20.61 17.86 -7.57
C SER A 499 -19.72 16.78 -8.19
N ARG A 500 -18.75 16.25 -7.43
CA ARG A 500 -17.74 15.30 -7.89
C ARG A 500 -17.88 13.95 -7.19
N LEU A 501 -17.45 12.89 -7.86
CA LEU A 501 -17.53 11.52 -7.36
C LEU A 501 -16.13 10.96 -7.13
N TYR A 502 -15.65 11.08 -5.89
CA TYR A 502 -14.32 10.61 -5.51
C TYR A 502 -14.26 10.13 -4.07
N LYS A 503 -13.21 9.36 -3.76
CA LYS A 503 -12.83 9.03 -2.38
C LYS A 503 -11.39 9.43 -2.14
N GLU A 504 -11.15 10.05 -1.00
CA GLU A 504 -9.82 10.44 -0.57
C GLU A 504 -9.06 9.27 0.04
N VAL A 505 -7.74 9.28 -0.17
CA VAL A 505 -6.79 8.33 0.40
C VAL A 505 -5.56 9.08 0.90
N TRP A 506 -5.08 8.72 2.08
CA TRP A 506 -3.81 9.23 2.60
C TRP A 506 -2.68 8.29 2.19
N ILE A 507 -1.57 8.87 1.75
CA ILE A 507 -0.36 8.15 1.37
C ILE A 507 0.82 8.74 2.15
N GLY A 508 1.45 7.93 2.98
CA GLY A 508 2.70 8.22 3.68
C GLY A 508 3.88 7.45 3.09
N LEU A 509 5.02 8.12 2.95
CA LEU A 509 6.25 7.63 2.36
C LEU A 509 7.43 7.88 3.30
N GLY A 510 8.06 6.80 3.76
CA GLY A 510 9.28 6.82 4.55
C GLY A 510 9.17 7.57 5.89
N GLY A 511 7.95 7.79 6.40
CA GLY A 511 7.68 8.55 7.62
C GLY A 511 8.08 10.03 7.56
N THR A 512 8.33 10.57 6.36
CA THR A 512 8.82 11.95 6.18
C THR A 512 7.99 12.74 5.18
N GLN A 513 7.33 12.07 4.24
CA GLN A 513 6.46 12.69 3.24
C GLN A 513 5.08 12.06 3.31
N SER A 514 4.04 12.89 3.35
CA SER A 514 2.67 12.42 3.42
C SER A 514 1.69 13.44 2.85
N ALA A 515 0.68 12.95 2.16
CA ALA A 515 -0.37 13.78 1.56
C ALA A 515 -1.66 12.98 1.36
N VAL A 516 -2.78 13.71 1.19
CA VAL A 516 -4.10 13.15 0.91
C VAL A 516 -4.43 13.40 -0.56
N TYR A 517 -4.80 12.36 -1.29
CA TYR A 517 -5.13 12.42 -2.70
C TYR A 517 -6.56 11.94 -2.94
N ALA A 518 -7.20 12.44 -3.99
CA ALA A 518 -8.51 11.96 -4.43
C ALA A 518 -8.37 10.84 -5.46
N THR A 519 -9.06 9.73 -5.23
CA THR A 519 -9.30 8.67 -6.19
C THR A 519 -10.58 9.01 -6.94
N GLU A 520 -10.42 9.68 -8.07
CA GLU A 520 -11.50 10.03 -9.00
C GLU A 520 -11.24 9.29 -10.31
N VAL A 521 -12.25 8.58 -10.80
CA VAL A 521 -12.12 7.71 -11.98
C VAL A 521 -13.28 7.97 -12.94
N SER A 522 -13.09 7.56 -14.20
CA SER A 522 -14.16 7.60 -15.19
C SER A 522 -15.35 6.69 -14.80
N THR A 523 -16.52 6.94 -15.37
CA THR A 523 -17.70 6.08 -15.18
C THR A 523 -17.43 4.64 -15.60
N GLN A 524 -16.64 4.44 -16.66
CA GLN A 524 -16.24 3.12 -17.14
C GLN A 524 -15.37 2.39 -16.12
N GLU A 525 -14.38 3.06 -15.55
CA GLU A 525 -13.55 2.50 -14.47
C GLU A 525 -14.38 2.18 -13.24
N TYR A 526 -15.30 3.07 -12.87
CA TYR A 526 -16.21 2.83 -11.76
C TYR A 526 -17.00 1.52 -11.94
N LEU A 527 -17.63 1.32 -13.11
CA LEU A 527 -18.38 0.11 -13.44
C LEU A 527 -17.49 -1.13 -13.55
N ALA A 528 -16.22 -0.98 -13.92
CA ALA A 528 -15.26 -2.09 -13.93
C ALA A 528 -14.84 -2.54 -12.53
N TYR A 529 -14.87 -1.63 -11.55
CA TYR A 529 -14.35 -1.85 -10.19
C TYR A 529 -15.44 -2.01 -9.13
N THR A 530 -16.69 -1.65 -9.44
CA THR A 530 -17.77 -1.64 -8.48
C THR A 530 -17.91 -3.01 -7.82
N THR A 531 -18.01 -3.00 -6.49
CA THR A 531 -18.28 -4.17 -5.67
C THR A 531 -19.76 -4.31 -5.34
N GLU A 532 -20.57 -3.33 -5.71
CA GLU A 532 -22.02 -3.33 -5.47
C GLU A 532 -22.68 -4.40 -6.33
N GLU A 533 -23.42 -5.32 -5.69
CA GLU A 533 -23.95 -6.51 -6.35
C GLU A 533 -24.93 -6.14 -7.48
N SER A 534 -25.83 -5.19 -7.21
CA SER A 534 -26.83 -4.74 -8.17
C SER A 534 -26.20 -4.20 -9.46
N GLU A 535 -25.15 -3.38 -9.34
CA GLU A 535 -24.42 -2.84 -10.49
C GLU A 535 -23.59 -3.92 -11.21
N LYS A 536 -22.95 -4.84 -10.47
CA LYS A 536 -22.24 -5.98 -11.07
C LYS A 536 -23.17 -6.85 -11.91
N LEU A 537 -24.37 -7.14 -11.40
CA LEU A 537 -25.38 -7.93 -12.11
C LEU A 537 -25.87 -7.21 -13.37
N GLU A 538 -26.05 -5.89 -13.31
CA GLU A 538 -26.42 -5.07 -14.46
C GLU A 538 -25.36 -5.16 -15.58
N VAL A 539 -24.08 -4.96 -15.23
CA VAL A 539 -22.96 -5.07 -16.17
C VAL A 539 -22.90 -6.46 -16.79
N ARG A 540 -23.02 -7.53 -15.97
CA ARG A 540 -22.98 -8.92 -16.44
C ARG A 540 -24.16 -9.26 -17.36
N ALA A 541 -25.37 -8.88 -16.98
CA ALA A 541 -26.57 -9.15 -17.77
C ALA A 541 -26.50 -8.46 -19.14
N LEU A 542 -25.92 -7.27 -19.22
CA LEU A 542 -25.69 -6.61 -20.50
C LEU A 542 -24.55 -7.28 -21.28
N ALA A 543 -23.46 -7.65 -20.62
CA ALA A 543 -22.36 -8.37 -21.25
C ALA A 543 -22.82 -9.68 -21.88
N GLU A 544 -23.67 -10.45 -21.20
CA GLU A 544 -24.27 -11.69 -21.73
C GLU A 544 -25.05 -11.43 -23.03
N LYS A 545 -25.86 -10.36 -23.08
CA LYS A 545 -26.58 -9.95 -24.31
C LYS A 545 -25.63 -9.56 -25.44
N LEU A 546 -24.43 -9.08 -25.11
CA LEU A 546 -23.39 -8.67 -26.04
C LEU A 546 -22.36 -9.79 -26.32
N GLY A 547 -22.71 -11.06 -26.09
CA GLY A 547 -21.80 -12.19 -26.35
C GLY A 547 -20.64 -12.26 -25.35
N GLY A 548 -20.91 -11.93 -24.09
CA GLY A 548 -19.94 -11.88 -22.99
C GLY A 548 -19.03 -10.65 -23.01
N ASP A 549 -19.33 -9.61 -23.80
CA ASP A 549 -18.47 -8.43 -23.93
C ASP A 549 -18.62 -7.45 -22.77
N MET A 550 -17.84 -7.67 -21.73
CA MET A 550 -17.79 -6.79 -20.56
C MET A 550 -17.39 -5.35 -20.91
N GLU A 551 -16.46 -5.14 -21.85
CA GLU A 551 -16.02 -3.78 -22.21
C GLU A 551 -17.11 -3.03 -22.95
N ALA A 552 -17.80 -3.68 -23.89
CA ALA A 552 -18.92 -3.10 -24.60
C ALA A 552 -20.10 -2.79 -23.64
N ALA A 553 -20.39 -3.70 -22.70
CA ALA A 553 -21.42 -3.50 -21.69
C ALA A 553 -21.11 -2.30 -20.78
N ILE A 554 -19.87 -2.20 -20.27
CA ILE A 554 -19.43 -1.06 -19.45
C ILE A 554 -19.52 0.24 -20.23
N ARG A 555 -19.12 0.25 -21.52
CA ARG A 555 -19.18 1.45 -22.35
C ARG A 555 -20.62 1.94 -22.53
N GLN A 556 -21.53 1.03 -22.89
CA GLN A 556 -22.94 1.36 -23.08
C GLN A 556 -23.60 1.85 -21.79
N LEU A 557 -23.40 1.17 -20.65
CA LEU A 557 -23.93 1.62 -19.36
C LEU A 557 -23.34 2.96 -18.90
N ALA A 558 -22.07 3.22 -19.21
CA ALA A 558 -21.46 4.49 -18.89
C ALA A 558 -22.05 5.64 -19.72
N GLU A 559 -22.32 5.41 -21.00
CA GLU A 559 -23.01 6.36 -21.90
C GLU A 559 -24.44 6.64 -21.38
N ASP A 560 -25.21 5.58 -21.08
CA ASP A 560 -26.57 5.71 -20.53
C ASP A 560 -26.59 6.50 -19.20
N LYS A 561 -25.61 6.27 -18.31
CA LYS A 561 -25.49 7.01 -17.04
C LYS A 561 -25.08 8.48 -17.23
N GLN A 562 -24.39 8.80 -18.33
CA GLN A 562 -24.01 10.18 -18.66
C GLN A 562 -25.16 10.95 -19.31
N GLU A 563 -25.97 10.30 -20.15
CA GLU A 563 -27.15 10.91 -20.77
C GLU A 563 -28.29 11.20 -19.77
N ASN A 564 -28.34 10.46 -18.67
CA ASN A 564 -29.35 10.61 -17.60
C ASN A 564 -28.91 11.52 -16.43
N LYS A 565 -27.71 12.12 -16.48
CA LYS A 565 -27.22 13.11 -15.51
C LYS A 565 -27.46 14.52 -16.03
#